data_AF-A0A354B3H7-F1
#
_entry.id   AF-A0A354B3H7-F1
#
_cell.length_a   1.000
_cell.length_b   1.000
_cell.length_c   1.000
_cell.angle_alpha   90.00
_cell.angle_beta   90.00
_cell.angle_gamma   90.00
#
_symmetry.space_group_name_H-M   'P 1'
#
loop_
_entity.id
_entity.type
_entity.pdbx_description
1 polymer ?
#
loop_
_entity_poly.entity_id
_entity_poly.type
_entity_poly.pdbx_seq_one_letter_code
_entity_poly.pdbx_strand_id
1 'polypeptide(L)'
;MAAALIGGSAGLVLAGLLLLVIQNTPVQLPPDRMFWQLLLLGLGGGLAGLAIESIRELQQASPESEYHHRQRLGRRPSQAPPPPERQDPPRDP
;
A
#
# COMPACT_ATOMS: atom_id res chain seq x y z
N MET A 1 1.25 10.21 3.62
CA MET A 1 0.19 11.24 3.63
C MET A 1 -0.75 11.17 2.43
N ALA A 2 -0.31 10.63 1.28
CA ALA A 2 -1.15 10.54 0.07
C ALA A 2 -2.40 9.65 0.26
N ALA A 3 -2.30 8.53 0.98
CA ALA A 3 -3.45 7.66 1.20
C ALA A 3 -4.52 8.31 2.08
N ALA A 4 -4.10 9.11 3.08
CA ALA A 4 -5.00 9.91 3.89
C ALA A 4 -5.76 10.97 3.08
N LEU A 5 -5.08 11.68 2.17
CA LEU A 5 -5.70 12.66 1.29
C LEU A 5 -6.68 12.00 0.30
N ILE A 6 -6.34 10.82 -0.23
CA ILE A 6 -7.21 10.05 -1.12
C ILE A 6 -8.45 9.55 -0.36
N GLY A 7 -8.27 9.00 0.85
CA GLY A 7 -9.39 8.57 1.70
C GLY A 7 -10.33 9.71 2.09
N GLY A 8 -9.76 10.86 2.48
CA GLY A 8 -10.53 12.06 2.80
C GLY A 8 -11.29 12.62 1.59
N SER A 9 -10.65 12.74 0.43
CA SER A 9 -11.30 13.21 -0.80
C SER A 9 -12.38 12.25 -1.30
N ALA A 10 -12.16 10.93 -1.24
CA ALA A 10 -13.19 9.93 -1.56
C ALA A 10 -14.40 10.03 -0.63
N GLY A 11 -14.18 10.21 0.69
CA GLY A 11 -15.25 10.44 1.66
C GLY A 11 -16.06 11.70 1.36
N LEU A 12 -15.40 12.80 0.99
CA LEU A 12 -16.03 14.05 0.57
C LEU A 12 -16.87 13.89 -0.70
N VAL A 13 -16.35 13.18 -1.71
CA VAL A 13 -17.06 12.89 -2.95
C VAL A 13 -18.33 12.08 -2.67
N LEU A 14 -18.24 11.01 -1.87
CA LEU A 14 -19.40 10.22 -1.48
C LEU A 14 -20.44 11.04 -0.71
N ALA A 15 -20.00 11.88 0.23
CA ALA A 15 -20.88 12.77 0.98
C ALA A 15 -21.62 13.76 0.06
N GLY A 16 -20.91 14.37 -0.89
CA GLY A 16 -21.52 15.25 -1.89
C GLY A 16 -22.53 14.53 -2.77
N LEU A 17 -22.23 13.29 -3.17
CA LEU A 17 -23.12 12.46 -3.98
C LEU A 17 -24.40 12.10 -3.20
N LEU A 18 -24.27 11.75 -1.91
CA LEU A 18 -25.42 11.56 -1.01
C LEU A 18 -26.26 12.83 -0.87
N LEU A 19 -25.63 13.98 -0.69
CA LEU A 19 -26.33 15.26 -0.58
C LEU A 19 -27.14 15.56 -1.84
N LEU A 20 -26.55 15.31 -3.02
CA LEU A 20 -27.22 15.51 -4.30
C LEU A 20 -28.43 14.58 -4.46
N VAL A 21 -28.29 13.32 -4.07
CA VAL A 21 -29.39 12.35 -4.06
C VAL A 21 -30.50 12.80 -3.11
N ILE A 22 -30.16 13.26 -1.90
CA ILE A 22 -31.14 13.72 -0.92
C ILE A 22 -31.87 14.97 -1.44
N GLN A 23 -31.15 15.94 -2.01
CA GLN A 23 -31.77 17.15 -2.58
C GLN A 23 -32.71 16.83 -3.74
N ASN A 24 -32.42 15.79 -4.52
CA ASN A 24 -33.24 15.39 -5.66
C ASN A 24 -34.35 14.38 -5.30
N THR A 25 -34.41 13.93 -4.04
CA THR A 25 -35.41 12.97 -3.56
C THR A 25 -36.40 13.68 -2.64
N PRO A 26 -37.72 13.48 -2.76
CA PRO A 26 -38.73 14.13 -1.90
C PRO A 26 -38.73 13.62 -0.43
N VAL A 27 -37.67 12.97 0.02
CA VAL A 27 -37.58 12.40 1.36
C VAL A 27 -37.28 13.51 2.35
N GLN A 28 -38.19 13.76 3.28
CA GLN A 28 -37.99 14.75 4.35
C GLN A 28 -37.09 14.13 5.43
N LEU A 29 -35.78 14.38 5.33
CA LEU A 29 -34.83 14.07 6.39
C LEU A 29 -34.71 15.27 7.33
N PRO A 30 -34.76 15.08 8.66
CA PRO A 30 -34.45 16.14 9.60
C PRO A 30 -33.05 16.71 9.31
N PRO A 31 -32.89 18.05 9.22
CA PRO A 31 -31.62 18.69 8.83
C PRO A 31 -30.44 18.26 9.70
N ASP A 32 -30.68 18.11 11.01
CA ASP A 32 -29.66 17.69 11.97
C ASP A 32 -29.11 16.30 11.68
N ARG A 33 -29.99 15.35 11.29
CA ARG A 33 -29.57 13.98 10.97
C ARG A 33 -28.75 13.93 9.70
N MET A 34 -29.15 14.70 8.69
CA MET A 34 -28.42 14.81 7.42
C MET A 34 -27.03 15.39 7.66
N PHE A 35 -26.91 16.45 8.46
CA PHE A 35 -25.63 17.04 8.82
C PHE A 35 -24.71 16.02 9.49
N TRP A 36 -25.18 15.33 10.53
CA TRP A 36 -24.38 14.33 11.25
C TRP A 36 -23.98 13.15 10.37
N GLN A 37 -24.86 12.67 9.49
CA GLN A 37 -24.52 11.57 8.57
C GLN A 37 -23.40 11.97 7.60
N LEU A 38 -23.50 13.15 7.00
CA LEU A 38 -22.47 13.65 6.08
C LEU A 38 -21.14 13.90 6.80
N LEU A 39 -21.21 14.48 8.00
CA LEU A 39 -20.04 14.73 8.85
C LEU A 39 -19.34 13.41 9.24
N LEU A 40 -20.10 12.43 9.74
CA LEU A 40 -19.57 11.13 10.14
C LEU A 40 -18.99 10.36 8.94
N LEU A 41 -19.61 10.46 7.77
CA LEU A 41 -19.10 9.84 6.55
C LEU A 41 -17.77 10.45 6.12
N GLY A 42 -17.66 11.78 6.13
CA GLY A 42 -16.42 12.50 5.84
C GLY A 42 -15.30 12.16 6.84
N LEU A 43 -15.61 12.19 8.14
CA LEU A 43 -14.67 11.82 9.20
C LEU A 43 -14.22 10.35 9.09
N GLY A 44 -15.15 9.44 8.80
CA GLY A 44 -14.88 8.03 8.59
C GLY A 44 -13.93 7.78 7.40
N GLY A 45 -14.15 8.47 6.28
CA GLY A 45 -13.23 8.42 5.13
C GLY A 45 -11.83 8.93 5.44
N GLY A 46 -11.72 10.03 6.19
CA GLY A 46 -10.44 10.56 6.67
C GLY A 46 -9.70 9.60 7.61
N LEU A 47 -10.40 9.05 8.61
CA LEU A 47 -9.88 8.04 9.53
C LEU A 47 -9.41 6.77 8.80
N ALA A 48 -10.20 6.29 7.85
CA ALA A 48 -9.83 5.13 7.02
C ALA A 48 -8.55 5.41 6.21
N GLY A 49 -8.43 6.60 5.62
CA GLY A 49 -7.22 7.01 4.91
C GLY A 49 -5.98 7.08 5.81
N LEU A 50 -6.13 7.59 7.04
CA LEU A 50 -5.05 7.59 8.04
C LEU A 50 -4.65 6.18 8.47
N ALA A 51 -5.61 5.27 8.65
CA ALA A 51 -5.32 3.88 8.99
C ALA A 51 -4.55 3.16 7.88
N ILE A 52 -4.88 3.42 6.61
CA ILE A 52 -4.13 2.87 5.47
C ILE A 52 -2.69 3.39 5.46
N GLU A 53 -2.50 4.69 5.73
CA GLU A 53 -1.16 5.27 5.79
C GLU A 53 -0.35 4.68 6.95
N SER A 54 -0.94 4.47 8.13
CA SER A 54 -0.22 3.87 9.26
C SER A 54 0.21 2.44 8.96
N ILE A 55 -0.63 1.65 8.31
CA ILE A 55 -0.28 0.29 7.88
C ILE A 55 0.85 0.34 6.84
N ARG A 56 0.81 1.29 5.91
CA ARG A 56 1.88 1.47 4.92
C ARG A 56 3.20 1.84 5.59
N GLU A 57 3.17 2.75 6.56
CA GLU A 57 4.35 3.12 7.34
C GLU A 57 4.90 1.92 8.11
N LEU A 58 4.05 1.09 8.72
CA LEU A 58 4.46 -0.14 9.41
C LEU A 58 5.07 -1.18 8.44
N GLN A 59 4.52 -1.30 7.24
CA GLN A 59 5.07 -2.16 6.19
C GLN A 59 6.42 -1.66 5.67
N GLN A 60 6.61 -0.34 5.57
CA GLN A 60 7.87 0.29 5.18
C GLN A 60 8.93 0.24 6.29
N ALA A 61 8.51 0.39 7.55
CA ALA A 61 9.39 0.33 8.72
C ALA A 61 9.79 -1.11 9.09
N SER A 62 9.18 -2.14 8.50
CA SER A 62 9.55 -3.53 8.71
C SER A 62 10.91 -3.85 8.04
N PRO A 63 11.92 -4.31 8.80
CA PRO A 63 13.29 -4.51 8.32
C PRO A 63 13.51 -5.71 7.37
N GLU A 64 12.46 -6.46 7.04
CA GLU A 64 12.52 -7.70 6.24
C GLU A 64 12.17 -7.51 4.74
N SER A 65 11.61 -6.36 4.33
CA SER A 65 11.07 -6.20 2.97
C SER A 65 12.13 -6.11 1.84
N GLU A 66 13.39 -5.79 2.17
CA GLU A 66 14.49 -5.72 1.18
C GLU A 66 15.28 -7.03 1.01
N TYR A 67 15.25 -7.96 1.97
CA TYR A 67 16.15 -9.13 1.93
C TYR A 67 15.69 -10.25 0.98
N HIS A 68 14.41 -10.29 0.59
CA HIS A 68 13.90 -11.38 -0.25
C HIS A 68 13.58 -11.00 -1.71
N HIS A 69 13.41 -9.71 -2.04
CA HIS A 69 13.02 -9.34 -3.39
C HIS A 69 14.22 -9.27 -4.38
N ARG A 70 15.43 -9.02 -3.88
CA ARG A 70 16.62 -8.88 -4.73
C ARG A 70 17.34 -10.19 -5.04
N GLN A 71 17.04 -11.28 -4.32
CA GLN A 71 17.73 -12.55 -4.51
C GLN A 71 17.15 -13.42 -5.64
N ARG A 72 15.95 -13.10 -6.16
CA ARG A 72 15.29 -13.89 -7.22
C ARG A 72 15.49 -13.38 -8.65
N LEU A 73 16.03 -12.19 -8.86
CA LEU A 73 16.25 -11.63 -10.21
C LEU A 73 17.73 -11.43 -10.60
N GLY A 74 18.68 -11.75 -9.70
CA GLY A 74 20.08 -11.36 -9.89
C GLY A 74 21.14 -12.47 -9.90
N ARG A 75 20.84 -13.72 -9.54
CA ARG A 75 21.88 -14.77 -9.52
C ARG A 75 21.85 -15.58 -10.82
N ARG A 76 22.50 -15.01 -11.84
CA ARG A 76 23.03 -15.75 -13.00
C ARG A 76 23.73 -17.04 -12.52
N PRO A 77 23.51 -18.19 -13.16
CA PRO A 77 24.39 -19.34 -13.00
C PRO A 77 25.67 -19.03 -13.78
N SER A 78 26.59 -18.29 -13.15
CA SER A 78 27.92 -18.04 -13.72
C SER A 78 28.96 -18.08 -12.63
N GLN A 79 28.99 -19.21 -11.92
CA GLN A 79 30.19 -19.74 -11.29
C GLN A 79 30.05 -21.25 -11.38
N ALA A 80 30.34 -21.78 -12.57
CA ALA A 80 30.92 -23.11 -12.60
C ALA A 80 32.26 -22.99 -11.84
N PRO A 81 32.55 -23.83 -10.84
CA PRO A 81 33.88 -23.86 -10.25
C PRO A 81 34.92 -24.05 -11.36
N PRO A 82 36.09 -23.41 -11.30
CA PRO A 82 37.14 -23.65 -12.28
C PRO A 82 37.40 -25.16 -12.34
N PRO A 83 37.60 -25.75 -13.54
CA PRO A 83 37.95 -27.15 -13.63
C PRO A 83 39.17 -27.41 -12.74
N PRO A 84 39.22 -28.55 -12.02
CA PRO A 84 40.36 -28.85 -11.16
C PRO A 84 41.63 -28.71 -12.00
N GLU A 85 42.56 -27.86 -11.54
CA GLU A 85 43.92 -27.85 -12.08
C GLU A 85 44.39 -29.30 -12.03
N ARG A 86 44.61 -29.90 -13.19
CA ARG A 86 45.34 -31.16 -13.26
C ARG A 86 46.73 -30.83 -12.71
N GLN A 87 46.97 -31.23 -11.46
CA GLN A 87 48.32 -31.41 -10.97
C GLN A 87 48.92 -32.52 -11.82
N ASP A 88 49.69 -32.14 -12.83
CA ASP A 88 50.54 -33.09 -13.51
C ASP A 88 51.54 -33.63 -12.47
N PRO A 89 51.65 -34.96 -12.31
CA PRO A 89 52.61 -35.53 -11.38
C PRO A 89 54.03 -35.12 -11.80
N PRO A 90 54.96 -35.00 -10.84
CA PRO A 90 56.35 -34.68 -11.15
C PRO A 90 56.87 -35.64 -12.22
N ARG A 91 57.39 -35.09 -13.32
CA ARG A 91 58.23 -35.89 -14.22
C ARG A 91 59.56 -36.07 -13.51
N ASP A 92 59.70 -37.22 -12.87
CA ASP A 92 61.00 -37.67 -12.37
C ASP A 92 61.96 -37.84 -13.56
N PRO A 93 63.24 -37.42 -13.43
CA PRO A 93 64.26 -37.55 -14.46
C PRO A 93 64.76 -38.99 -14.65
#